data_AF-A0A254SX47-F1
#
_entry.id   AF-A0A254SX47-F1
#
_cell.length_a   1.000
_cell.length_b   1.000
_cell.length_c   1.000
_cell.angle_alpha   90.00
_cell.angle_beta   90.00
_cell.angle_gamma   90.00
#
_symmetry.space_group_name_H-M   'P 1'
#
loop_
_entity.id
_entity.type
_entity.pdbx_description
1 polymer ?
#
loop_
_entity_poly.entity_id
_entity_poly.type
_entity_poly.pdbx_seq_one_letter_code
_entity_poly.pdbx_strand_id
1 'polypeptide(L)'
;MNQPRESRTYAAIDLKSFFASVECILRGLDPLKAKLVVADESRTEKTICLAVTPALKAYGIPGRARLFEVNQKVREVLRRTGEKIEFTIAKPQMAKYVEYSTKVYNVYLKYVSAEDIHAYSIDECFLDLTKYLKLYKKTARELVKTIIQDVFATTGITATGGIGTNLYLCKIAMDVMAKHVDADADGVRIAELDEMSYRKQLWAHRPLTSFWQVGRGIAERLENCRLNAGRGIYTMGDIARVSVKNPEALYKLFGVNAEILIDHAWGYEPCTIADIKKSKPRNRSTGEGQVLQDPYPFDKARLVVREMVDTVSMTLIAHDLVTNAMVLTVGYDRENVDKGIYHGVTVTDFYGRTIPKPAHGTASIGYYTSSQSVMADAVMKLFDRIVDPKLTVRRLNLVAADIVDASHEQYDLFTDVQKQEKEKKRLKAELLIKKRFGKNAIVKGMDLQEGATTIERNGQIGGHRA
;
A
#
# COMPACT_ATOMS: atom_id res chain seq x y z
N MET A 1 5.51 -38.34 -12.12
CA MET A 1 5.76 -38.04 -13.55
C MET A 1 5.93 -36.54 -13.69
N ASN A 2 7.18 -36.06 -13.74
CA ASN A 2 7.47 -34.64 -13.93
C ASN A 2 7.41 -34.34 -15.43
N GLN A 3 6.35 -33.67 -15.88
CA GLN A 3 6.43 -32.93 -17.14
C GLN A 3 7.63 -31.96 -17.04
N PRO A 4 8.45 -31.81 -18.09
CA PRO A 4 9.50 -30.80 -18.08
C PRO A 4 8.83 -29.44 -17.85
N ARG A 5 9.15 -28.79 -16.71
CA ARG A 5 8.67 -27.43 -16.45
C ARG A 5 9.13 -26.56 -17.61
N GLU A 6 8.17 -26.02 -18.36
CA GLU A 6 8.46 -25.01 -19.36
C GLU A 6 9.27 -23.90 -18.71
N SER A 7 10.41 -23.52 -19.31
CA SER A 7 11.27 -22.47 -18.77
C SER A 7 10.51 -21.15 -18.82
N ARG A 8 10.03 -20.71 -17.66
CA ARG A 8 9.28 -19.46 -17.51
C ARG A 8 10.22 -18.28 -17.37
N THR A 9 9.77 -17.11 -17.81
CA THR A 9 10.52 -15.87 -17.63
C THR A 9 9.56 -14.74 -17.34
N TYR A 10 9.76 -14.10 -16.18
CA TYR A 10 8.99 -12.96 -15.72
C TYR A 10 9.86 -11.72 -15.65
N ALA A 11 9.23 -10.55 -15.77
CA ALA A 11 9.84 -9.27 -15.46
C ALA A 11 9.03 -8.50 -14.42
N ALA A 12 9.72 -7.81 -13.51
CA ALA A 12 9.16 -6.79 -12.65
C ALA A 12 9.72 -5.42 -13.11
N ILE A 13 8.86 -4.43 -13.28
CA ILE A 13 9.23 -3.08 -13.71
C ILE A 13 8.69 -2.06 -12.68
N ASP A 14 9.58 -1.21 -12.15
CA ASP A 14 9.31 -0.20 -11.12
C ASP A 14 9.77 1.19 -11.59
N LEU A 15 8.87 2.17 -11.58
CA LEU A 15 9.17 3.53 -12.02
C LEU A 15 9.96 4.30 -10.96
N LYS A 16 11.08 4.90 -11.37
CA LYS A 16 12.01 5.52 -10.42
C LYS A 16 11.38 6.76 -9.76
N SER A 17 11.17 6.70 -8.45
CA SER A 17 10.64 7.82 -7.64
C SER A 17 9.36 8.43 -8.22
N PHE A 18 8.42 7.58 -8.63
CA PHE A 18 7.32 7.89 -9.53
C PHE A 18 6.65 9.25 -9.33
N PHE A 19 6.09 9.54 -8.16
CA PHE A 19 5.38 10.81 -7.93
C PHE A 19 6.29 12.03 -8.11
N ALA A 20 7.52 11.97 -7.60
CA ALA A 20 8.48 13.06 -7.77
C ALA A 20 8.89 13.22 -9.24
N SER A 21 9.02 12.12 -9.97
CA SER A 21 9.32 12.13 -11.40
C SER A 21 8.18 12.75 -12.20
N VAL A 22 6.91 12.41 -11.92
CA VAL A 22 5.76 13.07 -12.56
C VAL A 22 5.76 14.58 -12.27
N GLU A 23 5.96 15.00 -11.02
CA GLU A 23 6.01 16.43 -10.68
C GLU A 23 7.16 17.17 -11.37
N CYS A 24 8.31 16.53 -11.59
CA CYS A 24 9.40 17.07 -12.38
C CYS A 24 9.01 17.25 -13.85
N ILE A 25 8.43 16.22 -14.48
CA ILE A 25 7.99 16.28 -15.88
C ILE A 25 6.95 17.39 -16.08
N LEU A 26 5.97 17.51 -15.18
CA LEU A 26 4.95 18.57 -15.22
C LEU A 26 5.55 19.99 -15.09
N ARG A 27 6.80 20.12 -14.64
CA ARG A 27 7.52 21.39 -14.48
C ARG A 27 8.67 21.58 -15.47
N GLY A 28 8.83 20.68 -16.44
CA GLY A 28 9.95 20.74 -17.39
C GLY A 28 11.32 20.50 -16.73
N LEU A 29 11.37 19.78 -15.61
CA LEU A 29 12.58 19.45 -14.88
C LEU A 29 13.04 18.01 -15.17
N ASP A 30 14.35 17.78 -15.19
CA ASP A 30 14.92 16.42 -15.27
C ASP A 30 14.72 15.67 -13.94
N PRO A 31 13.94 14.56 -13.91
CA PRO A 31 13.67 13.81 -12.69
C PRO A 31 14.90 13.28 -11.96
N LEU A 32 16.01 13.03 -12.66
CA LEU A 32 17.23 12.47 -12.06
C LEU A 32 18.11 13.53 -11.42
N LYS A 33 18.01 14.79 -11.88
CA LYS A 33 18.86 15.91 -11.42
C LYS A 33 18.13 16.88 -10.49
N ALA A 34 16.84 17.08 -10.69
CA ALA A 34 16.06 18.03 -9.91
C ALA A 34 16.00 17.61 -8.43
N LYS A 35 16.07 18.59 -7.53
CA LYS A 35 15.92 18.40 -6.09
C LYS A 35 14.48 18.76 -5.72
N LEU A 36 13.61 17.76 -5.68
CA LEU A 36 12.17 17.95 -5.47
C LEU A 36 11.62 16.93 -4.47
N VAL A 37 10.72 17.40 -3.61
CA VAL A 37 9.98 16.61 -2.64
C VAL A 37 8.49 16.77 -2.90
N VAL A 38 7.76 15.66 -2.95
CA VAL A 38 6.31 15.67 -3.06
C VAL A 38 5.70 15.65 -1.67
N ALA A 39 5.14 16.76 -1.21
CA ALA A 39 4.54 16.90 0.11
C ALA A 39 3.51 18.03 0.11
N ASP A 40 2.53 17.95 1.01
CA ASP A 40 1.59 19.05 1.23
C ASP A 40 2.03 19.89 2.43
N GLU A 41 2.76 20.97 2.13
CA GLU A 41 3.28 21.91 3.14
C GLU A 41 2.17 22.69 3.85
N SER A 42 0.96 22.76 3.27
CA SER A 42 -0.16 23.50 3.87
C SER A 42 -0.74 22.82 5.11
N ARG A 43 -0.36 21.56 5.37
CA ARG A 43 -0.74 20.81 6.56
C ARG A 43 0.21 21.17 7.71
N THR A 44 1.25 20.35 7.90
CA THR A 44 2.28 20.58 8.91
C THR A 44 3.61 20.05 8.38
N GLU A 45 4.75 20.48 8.93
CA GLU A 45 6.05 19.86 8.61
C GLU A 45 6.13 18.38 9.02
N LYS A 46 5.19 17.91 9.84
CA LYS A 46 5.05 16.48 10.19
C LYS A 46 4.37 15.68 9.07
N THR A 47 3.95 16.32 7.97
CA THR A 47 3.38 15.64 6.81
C THR A 47 4.38 14.63 6.23
N ILE A 48 3.86 13.55 5.67
CA ILE A 48 4.66 12.54 4.99
C ILE A 48 4.98 13.04 3.59
N CYS A 49 6.24 12.96 3.21
CA CYS A 49 6.65 13.13 1.82
C CYS A 49 6.27 11.87 1.06
N LEU A 50 5.46 12.03 0.02
CA LEU A 50 5.01 10.95 -0.84
C LEU A 50 6.13 10.37 -1.68
N ALA A 51 7.03 11.24 -2.16
CA ALA A 51 8.21 10.86 -2.90
C ALA A 51 9.29 11.94 -2.79
N VAL A 52 10.53 11.51 -3.02
CA VAL A 52 11.73 12.35 -3.04
C VAL A 52 12.53 11.98 -4.29
N THR A 53 13.04 12.98 -5.02
CA THR A 53 13.82 12.73 -6.24
C THR A 53 15.13 11.99 -5.95
N PRO A 54 15.69 11.24 -6.92
CA PRO A 54 17.00 10.59 -6.80
C PRO A 54 18.12 11.53 -6.36
N ALA A 55 18.16 12.77 -6.86
CA ALA A 55 19.18 13.75 -6.49
C ALA A 55 19.19 14.06 -4.98
N LEU A 56 18.02 14.13 -4.34
CA LEU A 56 17.94 14.33 -2.88
C LEU A 56 18.26 13.06 -2.10
N LYS A 57 17.90 11.89 -2.62
CA LYS A 57 18.26 10.59 -2.01
C LYS A 57 19.76 10.38 -1.95
N ALA A 58 20.53 10.93 -2.90
CA ALA A 58 21.99 10.89 -2.88
C ALA A 58 22.60 11.57 -1.64
N TYR A 59 21.90 12.51 -1.01
CA TYR A 59 22.30 13.14 0.26
C TYR A 59 21.86 12.34 1.51
N GLY A 60 21.35 11.11 1.32
CA GLY A 60 20.88 10.24 2.38
C GLY A 60 19.47 10.56 2.88
N ILE A 61 18.67 11.33 2.12
CA ILE A 61 17.26 11.60 2.44
C ILE A 61 16.42 10.37 2.07
N PRO A 62 15.70 9.73 3.00
CA PRO A 62 14.86 8.58 2.71
C PRO A 62 13.72 8.89 1.74
N GLY A 63 13.30 7.90 0.94
CA GLY A 63 12.19 8.07 0.00
C GLY A 63 10.82 8.30 0.64
N ARG A 64 10.66 7.95 1.92
CA ARG A 64 9.43 8.14 2.73
C ARG A 64 9.77 8.82 4.05
N ALA A 65 10.32 10.04 3.96
CA ALA A 65 10.60 10.89 5.10
C ALA A 65 9.40 11.78 5.45
N ARG A 66 9.39 12.38 6.63
CA ARG A 66 8.55 13.56 6.93
C ARG A 66 9.27 14.82 6.48
N LEU A 67 8.50 15.87 6.19
CA LEU A 67 9.08 17.12 5.66
C LEU A 67 10.11 17.74 6.62
N PHE A 68 9.88 17.68 7.93
CA PHE A 68 10.87 18.15 8.91
C PHE A 68 12.17 17.34 8.88
N GLU A 69 12.13 16.03 8.58
CA GLU A 69 13.33 15.18 8.49
C GLU A 69 14.17 15.55 7.26
N VAL A 70 13.51 15.91 6.15
CA VAL A 70 14.17 16.49 4.97
C VAL A 70 14.89 17.79 5.34
N ASN A 71 14.20 18.71 6.01
CA ASN A 71 14.75 19.99 6.44
C ASN A 71 15.93 19.81 7.42
N GLN A 72 15.83 18.86 8.35
CA GLN A 72 16.93 18.51 9.25
C GLN A 72 18.14 17.98 8.48
N LYS A 73 17.93 17.07 7.52
CA LYS A 73 19.03 16.47 6.77
C LYS A 73 19.74 17.49 5.88
N VAL A 74 19.00 18.37 5.23
CA VAL A 74 19.56 19.47 4.42
C VAL A 74 20.42 20.40 5.28
N ARG A 75 19.95 20.78 6.48
CA ARG A 75 20.75 21.58 7.43
C ARG A 75 21.99 20.85 7.93
N GLU A 76 21.89 19.54 8.15
CA GLU A 76 23.03 18.70 8.53
C GLU A 76 24.10 18.70 7.44
N VAL A 77 23.71 18.57 6.16
CA VAL A 77 24.64 18.62 5.03
C VAL A 77 25.31 19.99 4.97
N LEU A 78 24.55 21.08 5.02
CA LEU A 78 25.11 22.44 5.03
C LEU A 78 26.15 22.62 6.14
N ARG A 79 25.85 22.17 7.36
CA ARG A 79 26.79 22.27 8.49
C ARG A 79 28.07 21.45 8.26
N ARG A 80 27.97 20.29 7.59
CA ARG A 80 29.10 19.37 7.40
C ARG A 80 29.97 19.71 6.20
N THR A 81 29.36 20.17 5.10
CA THR A 81 30.05 20.37 3.81
C THR A 81 30.13 21.83 3.39
N GLY A 82 29.38 22.74 4.04
CA GLY A 82 29.19 24.11 3.57
C GLY A 82 28.25 24.24 2.37
N GLU A 83 27.74 23.13 1.83
CA GLU A 83 26.88 23.12 0.65
C GLU A 83 25.43 23.45 1.03
N LYS A 84 24.91 24.56 0.48
CA LYS A 84 23.50 24.91 0.63
C LYS A 84 22.67 24.14 -0.41
N ILE A 85 21.87 23.20 0.07
CA ILE A 85 20.95 22.44 -0.79
C ILE A 85 19.60 23.14 -0.83
N GLU A 86 19.24 23.67 -1.98
CA GLU A 86 17.88 24.15 -2.26
C GLU A 86 17.07 23.05 -2.93
N PHE A 87 15.79 22.95 -2.55
CA PHE A 87 14.86 21.98 -3.12
C PHE A 87 13.46 22.57 -3.25
N THR A 88 12.69 22.05 -4.21
CA THR A 88 11.31 22.44 -4.46
C THR A 88 10.34 21.50 -3.75
N ILE A 89 9.30 22.04 -3.13
CA ILE A 89 8.17 21.26 -2.61
C ILE A 89 7.06 21.29 -3.65
N ALA A 90 6.62 20.11 -4.10
CA ALA A 90 5.48 19.95 -5.00
C ALA A 90 4.30 19.37 -4.24
N LYS A 91 3.14 20.03 -4.34
CA LYS A 91 1.89 19.49 -3.78
C LYS A 91 1.47 18.25 -4.56
N PRO A 92 1.01 17.18 -3.89
CA PRO A 92 0.52 15.97 -4.55
C PRO A 92 -0.60 16.26 -5.55
N GLN A 93 -0.57 15.57 -6.70
CA GLN A 93 -1.61 15.60 -7.74
C GLN A 93 -1.99 14.16 -8.12
N MET A 94 -2.75 13.49 -7.26
CA MET A 94 -2.98 12.04 -7.37
C MET A 94 -3.68 11.63 -8.67
N ALA A 95 -4.61 12.43 -9.19
CA ALA A 95 -5.26 12.18 -10.47
C ALA A 95 -4.25 12.22 -11.64
N LYS A 96 -3.27 13.12 -11.59
CA LYS A 96 -2.18 13.16 -12.57
C LYS A 96 -1.27 11.94 -12.46
N TYR A 97 -1.02 11.44 -11.26
CA TYR A 97 -0.25 10.21 -11.09
C TYR A 97 -0.96 9.00 -11.68
N VAL A 98 -2.29 8.89 -11.51
CA VAL A 98 -3.10 7.84 -12.15
C VAL A 98 -3.08 7.99 -13.68
N GLU A 99 -3.15 9.22 -14.21
CA GLU A 99 -3.03 9.48 -15.66
C GLU A 99 -1.69 8.97 -16.22
N TYR A 100 -0.57 9.30 -15.56
CA TYR A 100 0.75 8.85 -15.98
C TYR A 100 0.93 7.34 -15.84
N SER A 101 0.45 6.74 -14.75
CA SER A 101 0.45 5.28 -14.57
C SER A 101 -0.31 4.58 -15.70
N THR A 102 -1.45 5.14 -16.12
CA THR A 102 -2.24 4.64 -17.25
C THR A 102 -1.46 4.73 -18.57
N LYS A 103 -0.72 5.83 -18.81
CA LYS A 103 0.16 5.95 -20.00
C LYS A 103 1.23 4.85 -20.01
N VAL A 104 1.84 4.57 -18.86
CA VAL A 104 2.82 3.50 -18.72
C VAL A 104 2.19 2.12 -18.96
N TYR A 105 1.01 1.86 -18.38
CA TYR A 105 0.29 0.61 -18.61
C TYR A 105 -0.05 0.40 -20.09
N ASN A 106 -0.46 1.47 -20.79
CA ASN A 106 -0.71 1.42 -22.24
C ASN A 106 0.55 1.09 -23.05
N VAL A 107 1.74 1.50 -22.59
CA VAL A 107 3.01 1.05 -23.19
C VAL A 107 3.15 -0.46 -23.03
N TYR A 108 2.91 -1.01 -21.84
CA TYR A 108 3.01 -2.47 -21.63
C TYR A 108 2.07 -3.26 -22.54
N LEU A 109 0.85 -2.77 -22.76
CA LEU A 109 -0.14 -3.39 -23.65
C LEU A 109 0.29 -3.44 -25.13
N LYS A 110 1.26 -2.63 -25.56
CA LYS A 110 1.85 -2.75 -26.91
C LYS A 110 2.68 -4.02 -27.07
N TYR A 111 3.19 -4.58 -25.97
CA TYR A 111 4.15 -5.68 -25.99
C TYR A 111 3.59 -6.99 -25.44
N VAL A 112 2.73 -6.92 -24.42
CA VAL A 112 2.24 -8.06 -23.63
C VAL A 112 0.72 -7.96 -23.47
N SER A 113 0.00 -9.09 -23.57
CA SER A 113 -1.45 -9.14 -23.35
C SER A 113 -1.81 -8.83 -21.89
N ALA A 114 -2.95 -8.19 -21.66
CA ALA A 114 -3.44 -7.85 -20.32
C ALA A 114 -3.59 -9.07 -19.37
N GLU A 115 -3.74 -10.28 -19.92
CA GLU A 115 -3.77 -11.54 -19.15
C GLU A 115 -2.43 -11.88 -18.51
N ASP A 116 -1.33 -11.50 -19.18
CA ASP A 116 0.06 -11.75 -18.77
C ASP A 116 0.67 -10.55 -18.02
N ILE A 117 -0.16 -9.58 -17.63
CA ILE A 117 0.23 -8.37 -16.89
C ILE A 117 -0.46 -8.34 -15.52
N HIS A 118 0.32 -8.16 -14.46
CA HIS A 118 -0.18 -7.91 -13.11
C HIS A 118 0.32 -6.57 -12.57
N ALA A 119 -0.57 -5.58 -12.50
CA ALA A 119 -0.30 -4.31 -11.84
C ALA A 119 -0.22 -4.53 -10.32
N TYR A 120 0.98 -4.37 -9.76
CA TYR A 120 1.25 -4.56 -8.34
C TYR A 120 0.99 -3.29 -7.54
N SER A 121 1.35 -2.14 -8.10
CA SER A 121 1.05 -0.81 -7.58
C SER A 121 0.82 0.17 -8.74
N ILE A 122 0.67 1.47 -8.42
CA ILE A 122 0.54 2.54 -9.42
C ILE A 122 1.82 2.70 -10.27
N ASP A 123 2.97 2.28 -9.75
CA ASP A 123 4.29 2.46 -10.35
C ASP A 123 5.05 1.15 -10.56
N GLU A 124 4.45 0.01 -10.24
CA GLU A 124 5.08 -1.30 -10.31
C GLU A 124 4.19 -2.34 -10.99
N CYS A 125 4.77 -3.10 -11.92
CA CYS A 125 4.06 -4.11 -12.68
C CYS A 125 4.91 -5.37 -12.92
N PHE A 126 4.25 -6.54 -12.88
CA PHE A 126 4.81 -7.81 -13.32
C PHE A 126 4.31 -8.16 -14.72
N LEU A 127 5.21 -8.76 -15.51
CA LEU A 127 4.96 -9.23 -16.88
C LEU A 127 5.40 -10.69 -16.99
N ASP A 128 4.55 -11.56 -17.53
CA ASP A 128 4.98 -12.89 -18.00
C ASP A 128 5.49 -12.75 -19.44
N LEU A 129 6.80 -12.89 -19.62
CA LEU A 129 7.46 -12.74 -20.91
C LEU A 129 7.61 -14.06 -21.66
N THR A 130 7.27 -15.19 -21.04
CA THR A 130 7.61 -16.55 -21.49
C THR A 130 7.29 -16.79 -22.97
N LYS A 131 6.08 -16.42 -23.41
CA LYS A 131 5.62 -16.60 -24.80
C LYS A 131 6.15 -15.52 -25.76
N TYR A 132 6.45 -14.34 -25.23
CA TYR A 132 6.78 -13.15 -26.00
C TYR A 132 8.24 -13.11 -26.46
N LEU A 133 9.16 -13.75 -25.72
CA LEU A 133 10.57 -13.82 -26.11
C LEU A 133 10.74 -14.46 -27.50
N LYS A 134 10.03 -15.56 -27.75
CA LYS A 134 10.01 -16.26 -29.05
C LYS A 134 9.36 -15.40 -30.13
N LEU A 135 8.25 -14.72 -29.81
CA LEU A 135 7.52 -13.85 -30.74
C LEU A 135 8.40 -12.71 -31.26
N TYR A 136 9.10 -12.02 -30.36
CA TYR A 136 9.94 -10.87 -30.72
C TYR A 136 11.36 -11.26 -31.14
N LYS A 137 11.74 -12.55 -31.01
CA LYS A 137 13.11 -13.04 -31.22
C LYS A 137 14.15 -12.22 -30.43
N LYS A 138 13.80 -11.92 -29.17
CA LYS A 138 14.62 -11.12 -28.24
C LYS A 138 14.92 -11.94 -27.00
N THR A 139 16.08 -11.70 -26.42
CA THR A 139 16.36 -12.07 -25.03
C THR A 139 15.45 -11.28 -24.08
N ALA A 140 15.26 -11.78 -22.86
CA ALA A 140 14.46 -11.09 -21.85
C ALA A 140 15.01 -9.69 -21.55
N ARG A 141 16.34 -9.55 -21.46
CA ARG A 141 17.03 -8.28 -21.26
C ARG A 141 16.71 -7.27 -22.36
N GLU A 142 16.80 -7.69 -23.62
CA GLU A 142 16.51 -6.82 -24.76
C GLU A 142 15.04 -6.37 -24.81
N LEU A 143 14.11 -7.28 -24.51
CA LEU A 143 12.68 -6.96 -24.50
C LEU A 143 12.34 -5.98 -23.36
N VAL A 144 12.81 -6.25 -22.14
CA VAL A 144 12.60 -5.35 -20.99
C VAL A 144 13.24 -3.99 -21.23
N LYS A 145 14.46 -3.94 -21.77
CA LYS A 145 15.12 -2.69 -22.16
C LYS A 145 14.28 -1.90 -23.17
N THR A 146 13.75 -2.57 -24.20
CA THR A 146 12.87 -1.95 -25.21
C THR A 146 11.63 -1.33 -24.55
N ILE A 147 10.98 -2.07 -23.64
CA ILE A 147 9.79 -1.59 -22.92
C ILE A 147 10.14 -0.36 -22.07
N ILE A 148 11.24 -0.39 -21.31
CA ILE A 148 11.65 0.74 -20.45
C ILE A 148 11.99 1.98 -21.29
N GLN A 149 12.62 1.81 -22.45
CA GLN A 149 12.89 2.91 -23.37
C GLN A 149 11.61 3.52 -23.96
N ASP A 150 10.59 2.72 -24.29
CA ASP A 150 9.28 3.24 -24.73
C ASP A 150 8.55 3.96 -23.58
N VAL A 151 8.61 3.44 -22.35
CA VAL A 151 8.10 4.14 -21.17
C VAL A 151 8.76 5.51 -21.01
N PHE A 152 10.09 5.57 -21.12
CA PHE A 152 10.83 6.81 -21.04
C PHE A 152 10.48 7.77 -22.18
N ALA A 153 10.40 7.29 -23.43
CA ALA A 153 10.01 8.12 -24.57
C ALA A 153 8.58 8.67 -24.45
N THR A 154 7.65 7.88 -23.90
CA THR A 154 6.24 8.25 -23.74
C THR A 154 6.01 9.22 -22.58
N THR A 155 6.77 9.08 -21.48
CA THR A 155 6.46 9.77 -20.22
C THR A 155 7.57 10.68 -19.67
N GLY A 156 8.80 10.53 -20.17
CA GLY A 156 10.01 11.12 -19.58
C GLY A 156 10.48 10.45 -18.28
N ILE A 157 9.80 9.39 -17.84
CA ILE A 157 10.08 8.70 -16.57
C ILE A 157 10.86 7.41 -16.85
N THR A 158 11.99 7.25 -16.18
CA THR A 158 12.80 6.02 -16.26
C THR A 158 12.30 4.96 -15.27
N ALA A 159 12.63 3.69 -15.54
CA ALA A 159 12.24 2.55 -14.73
C ALA A 159 13.43 1.63 -14.45
N THR A 160 13.28 0.78 -13.44
CA THR A 160 14.19 -0.32 -13.13
C THR A 160 13.50 -1.64 -13.51
N GLY A 161 14.21 -2.56 -14.16
CA GLY A 161 13.71 -3.89 -14.48
C GLY A 161 14.41 -4.98 -13.66
N GLY A 162 13.66 -5.97 -13.20
CA GLY A 162 14.21 -7.24 -12.73
C GLY A 162 13.66 -8.39 -13.56
N ILE A 163 14.50 -9.35 -13.92
CA ILE A 163 14.11 -10.53 -14.70
C ILE A 163 14.35 -11.77 -13.85
N GLY A 164 13.47 -12.76 -13.94
CA GLY A 164 13.72 -14.04 -13.29
C GLY A 164 12.80 -15.17 -13.74
N THR A 165 13.10 -16.38 -13.28
CA THR A 165 12.35 -17.60 -13.66
C THR A 165 10.98 -17.71 -13.00
N ASN A 166 10.73 -16.90 -11.97
CA ASN A 166 9.45 -16.80 -11.24
C ASN A 166 9.23 -15.37 -10.70
N LEU A 167 8.04 -15.10 -10.15
CA LEU A 167 7.65 -13.78 -9.66
C LEU A 167 8.52 -13.28 -8.50
N TYR A 168 8.97 -14.19 -7.62
CA TYR A 168 9.86 -13.83 -6.52
C TYR A 168 11.21 -13.37 -7.04
N LEU A 169 11.84 -14.16 -7.92
CA LEU A 169 13.18 -13.86 -8.41
C LEU A 169 13.25 -12.60 -9.26
N CYS A 170 12.25 -12.32 -10.11
CA CYS A 170 12.24 -11.07 -10.86
C CYS A 170 12.06 -9.84 -9.93
N LYS A 171 11.23 -9.96 -8.88
CA LYS A 171 11.07 -8.93 -7.85
C LYS A 171 12.37 -8.69 -7.07
N ILE A 172 13.04 -9.76 -6.64
CA ILE A 172 14.32 -9.65 -5.91
C ILE A 172 15.43 -9.09 -6.80
N ALA A 173 15.51 -9.53 -8.06
CA ALA A 173 16.46 -8.98 -9.03
C ALA A 173 16.26 -7.47 -9.16
N MET A 174 15.02 -7.00 -9.23
CA MET A 174 14.71 -5.59 -9.29
C MET A 174 15.07 -4.84 -7.99
N ASP A 175 14.57 -5.30 -6.85
CA ASP A 175 14.65 -4.57 -5.58
C ASP A 175 16.02 -4.60 -4.93
N VAL A 176 16.70 -5.76 -4.95
CA VAL A 176 17.96 -5.98 -4.23
C VAL A 176 19.18 -5.75 -5.10
N MET A 177 19.06 -5.91 -6.42
CA MET A 177 20.19 -5.75 -7.34
C MET A 177 20.02 -4.52 -8.24
N ALA A 178 19.01 -4.49 -9.10
CA ALA A 178 18.89 -3.50 -10.17
C ALA A 178 18.77 -2.05 -9.63
N LYS A 179 18.13 -1.85 -8.47
CA LYS A 179 18.05 -0.51 -7.84
C LYS A 179 19.40 0.02 -7.32
N HIS A 180 20.42 -0.84 -7.21
CA HIS A 180 21.74 -0.56 -6.65
C HIS A 180 22.89 -0.60 -7.66
N VAL A 181 22.62 -0.92 -8.93
CA VAL A 181 23.62 -0.85 -10.01
C VAL A 181 23.57 0.48 -10.73
N ASP A 182 24.72 0.88 -11.27
CA ASP A 182 24.79 1.98 -12.22
C ASP A 182 23.99 1.66 -13.47
N ALA A 183 23.47 2.70 -14.11
CA ALA A 183 22.76 2.53 -15.37
C ALA A 183 23.73 2.00 -16.44
N ASP A 184 23.21 1.17 -17.34
CA ASP A 184 23.98 0.71 -18.50
C ASP A 184 24.21 1.85 -19.51
N ALA A 185 24.87 1.54 -20.62
CA ALA A 185 25.17 2.50 -21.68
C ALA A 185 23.93 3.22 -22.25
N ASP A 186 22.75 2.65 -22.06
CA ASP A 186 21.47 3.18 -22.53
C ASP A 186 20.65 3.83 -21.41
N GLY A 187 21.23 4.00 -20.22
CA GLY A 187 20.59 4.64 -19.08
C GLY A 187 19.61 3.74 -18.32
N VAL A 188 19.58 2.43 -18.59
CA VAL A 188 18.62 1.48 -18.00
C VAL A 188 19.27 0.66 -16.89
N ARG A 189 18.50 0.29 -15.87
CA ARG A 189 18.94 -0.59 -14.78
C ARG A 189 18.17 -1.91 -14.83
N ILE A 190 18.85 -2.99 -15.23
CA ILE A 190 18.27 -4.34 -15.32
C ILE A 190 19.19 -5.35 -14.66
N ALA A 191 18.63 -6.14 -13.74
CA ALA A 191 19.28 -7.32 -13.16
C ALA A 191 18.43 -8.58 -13.37
N GLU A 192 19.07 -9.74 -13.28
CA GLU A 192 18.46 -11.02 -13.65
C GLU A 192 18.86 -12.08 -12.61
N LEU A 193 17.89 -12.92 -12.23
CA LEU A 193 18.11 -14.01 -11.29
C LEU A 193 17.38 -15.28 -11.71
N ASP A 194 18.09 -16.40 -11.63
CA ASP A 194 17.54 -17.74 -11.53
C ASP A 194 17.79 -18.30 -10.11
N GLU A 195 17.30 -19.50 -9.84
CA GLU A 195 17.39 -20.10 -8.51
C GLU A 195 18.85 -20.28 -8.05
N MET A 196 19.76 -20.61 -8.97
CA MET A 196 21.16 -20.89 -8.62
C MET A 196 21.97 -19.62 -8.42
N SER A 197 21.82 -18.64 -9.30
CA SER A 197 22.44 -17.32 -9.20
C SER A 197 21.94 -16.57 -7.97
N TYR A 198 20.65 -16.69 -7.64
CA TYR A 198 20.07 -16.16 -6.39
C TYR A 198 20.77 -16.72 -5.15
N ARG A 199 20.90 -18.06 -5.06
CA ARG A 199 21.57 -18.71 -3.91
C ARG A 199 23.02 -18.29 -3.81
N LYS A 200 23.74 -18.23 -4.94
CA LYS A 200 25.16 -17.84 -4.97
C LYS A 200 25.37 -16.39 -4.54
N GLN A 201 24.50 -15.47 -4.97
CA GLN A 201 24.72 -14.04 -4.80
C GLN A 201 24.07 -13.48 -3.53
N LEU A 202 22.90 -13.99 -3.14
CA LEU A 202 22.03 -13.33 -2.15
C LEU A 202 21.78 -14.13 -0.87
N TRP A 203 22.22 -15.39 -0.75
CA TRP A 203 22.05 -16.13 0.50
C TRP A 203 22.70 -15.49 1.73
N ALA A 204 23.78 -14.73 1.54
CA ALA A 204 24.45 -14.02 2.62
C ALA A 204 23.97 -12.56 2.78
N HIS A 205 23.06 -12.09 1.93
CA HIS A 205 22.60 -10.70 1.90
C HIS A 205 21.88 -10.32 3.19
N ARG A 206 22.09 -9.06 3.62
CA ARG A 206 21.44 -8.45 4.78
C ARG A 206 21.05 -7.01 4.46
N PRO A 207 19.99 -6.48 5.10
CA PRO A 207 19.11 -7.16 6.06
C PRO A 207 18.08 -8.08 5.38
N LEU A 208 17.50 -9.01 6.14
CA LEU A 208 16.40 -9.88 5.69
C LEU A 208 15.18 -9.09 5.18
N THR A 209 14.96 -7.89 5.71
CA THR A 209 13.89 -6.98 5.28
C THR A 209 14.06 -6.43 3.86
N SER A 210 15.18 -6.73 3.19
CA SER A 210 15.37 -6.44 1.76
C SER A 210 14.60 -7.41 0.87
N PHE A 211 14.24 -8.60 1.37
CA PHE A 211 13.56 -9.61 0.60
C PHE A 211 12.05 -9.44 0.66
N TRP A 212 11.41 -9.65 -0.49
CA TRP A 212 9.96 -9.61 -0.63
C TRP A 212 9.30 -10.58 0.35
N GLN A 213 8.12 -10.20 0.88
CA GLN A 213 7.39 -10.92 1.94
C GLN A 213 8.04 -10.97 3.34
N VAL A 214 9.26 -10.43 3.55
CA VAL A 214 9.92 -10.41 4.87
C VAL A 214 9.84 -9.02 5.52
N GLY A 215 8.82 -8.79 6.33
CA GLY A 215 8.67 -7.56 7.12
C GLY A 215 9.50 -7.53 8.41
N ARG A 216 9.56 -6.36 9.09
CA ARG A 216 10.30 -6.18 10.36
C ARG A 216 9.93 -7.22 11.42
N GLY A 217 8.64 -7.48 11.63
CA GLY A 217 8.20 -8.45 12.64
C GLY A 217 8.61 -9.89 12.32
N ILE A 218 8.67 -10.28 11.05
CA ILE A 218 9.19 -11.60 10.65
C ILE A 218 10.70 -11.65 10.89
N ALA A 219 11.43 -10.63 10.45
CA ALA A 219 12.88 -10.54 10.65
C ALA A 219 13.24 -10.59 12.15
N GLU A 220 12.61 -9.77 12.99
CA GLU A 220 12.83 -9.76 14.45
C GLU A 220 12.56 -11.15 15.07
N ARG A 221 11.50 -11.85 14.63
CA ARG A 221 11.20 -13.20 15.13
C ARG A 221 12.24 -14.23 14.70
N LEU A 222 12.73 -14.14 13.46
CA LEU A 222 13.81 -14.99 12.94
C LEU A 222 15.14 -14.74 13.68
N GLU A 223 15.48 -13.49 13.92
CA GLU A 223 16.70 -13.11 14.65
C GLU A 223 16.68 -13.62 16.10
N ASN A 224 15.49 -13.71 16.71
CA ASN A 224 15.31 -14.16 18.09
C ASN A 224 15.11 -15.67 18.26
N CYS A 225 14.83 -16.45 17.20
CA CYS A 225 14.33 -17.83 17.36
C CYS A 225 15.34 -18.91 17.79
N ARG A 226 16.65 -18.62 17.82
CA ARG A 226 17.74 -19.55 18.23
C ARG A 226 17.79 -20.90 17.48
N LEU A 227 17.03 -21.07 16.39
CA LEU A 227 16.92 -22.32 15.62
C LEU A 227 18.17 -22.68 14.80
N ASN A 228 19.10 -21.75 14.63
CA ASN A 228 20.26 -21.92 13.76
C ASN A 228 21.51 -22.31 14.57
N ALA A 229 21.50 -23.54 15.10
CA ALA A 229 22.54 -24.05 16.01
C ALA A 229 22.75 -23.14 17.25
N GLY A 230 21.64 -22.78 17.92
CA GLY A 230 21.66 -21.89 19.09
C GLY A 230 21.78 -20.40 18.76
N ARG A 231 21.82 -20.02 17.47
CA ARG A 231 21.87 -18.62 17.01
C ARG A 231 20.58 -18.22 16.29
N GLY A 232 20.38 -16.91 16.16
CA GLY A 232 19.34 -16.32 15.32
C GLY A 232 19.51 -16.65 13.82
N ILE A 233 18.45 -16.41 13.07
CA ILE A 233 18.42 -16.49 11.60
C ILE A 233 18.49 -15.05 11.07
N TYR A 234 19.49 -14.75 10.24
CA TYR A 234 19.77 -13.37 9.79
C TYR A 234 19.82 -13.23 8.26
N THR A 235 19.73 -14.34 7.53
CA THR A 235 19.90 -14.37 6.07
C THR A 235 19.02 -15.45 5.44
N MET A 236 18.78 -15.37 4.13
CA MET A 236 18.04 -16.41 3.40
C MET A 236 18.77 -17.76 3.43
N GLY A 237 20.11 -17.76 3.40
CA GLY A 237 20.90 -18.98 3.56
C GLY A 237 20.76 -19.62 4.95
N ASP A 238 20.53 -18.82 6.00
CA ASP A 238 20.21 -19.36 7.33
C ASP A 238 18.84 -20.06 7.34
N ILE A 239 17.82 -19.47 6.72
CA ILE A 239 16.48 -20.08 6.58
C ILE A 239 16.59 -21.39 5.82
N ALA A 240 17.26 -21.39 4.66
CA ALA A 240 17.48 -22.59 3.84
C ALA A 240 18.21 -23.70 4.62
N ARG A 241 19.21 -23.34 5.43
CA ARG A 241 19.91 -24.31 6.27
C ARG A 241 19.02 -24.89 7.37
N VAL A 242 18.21 -24.06 8.02
CA VAL A 242 17.26 -24.51 9.05
C VAL A 242 16.17 -25.38 8.43
N SER A 243 15.67 -25.04 7.24
CA SER A 243 14.62 -25.81 6.55
C SER A 243 15.06 -27.23 6.18
N VAL A 244 16.35 -27.46 5.95
CA VAL A 244 16.90 -28.81 5.70
C VAL A 244 17.05 -29.62 6.99
N LYS A 245 17.36 -28.96 8.11
CA LYS A 245 17.67 -29.63 9.38
C LYS A 245 16.44 -29.86 10.25
N ASN A 246 15.53 -28.89 10.30
CA ASN A 246 14.35 -28.87 11.17
C ASN A 246 13.30 -27.89 10.61
N PRO A 247 12.64 -28.23 9.49
CA PRO A 247 11.58 -27.39 8.92
C PRO A 247 10.40 -27.22 9.88
N GLU A 248 10.08 -28.23 10.70
CA GLU A 248 8.97 -28.21 11.66
C GLU A 248 9.09 -27.04 12.66
N ALA A 249 10.31 -26.67 13.04
CA ALA A 249 10.54 -25.52 13.91
C ALA A 249 10.15 -24.18 13.26
N LEU A 250 10.35 -24.03 11.94
CA LEU A 250 9.91 -22.84 11.20
C LEU A 250 8.37 -22.81 11.12
N TYR A 251 7.75 -23.96 10.87
CA TYR A 251 6.29 -24.11 10.90
C TYR A 251 5.70 -23.82 12.28
N LYS A 252 6.36 -24.23 13.37
CA LYS A 252 5.92 -23.90 14.73
C LYS A 252 5.97 -22.40 15.01
N LEU A 253 6.90 -21.67 14.39
CA LEU A 253 6.98 -20.22 14.51
C LEU A 253 5.93 -19.53 13.62
N PHE A 254 5.92 -19.81 12.32
CA PHE A 254 5.19 -19.00 11.34
C PHE A 254 3.89 -19.64 10.84
N GLY A 255 3.55 -20.84 11.31
CA GLY A 255 2.43 -21.61 10.79
C GLY A 255 2.64 -21.93 9.30
N VAL A 256 1.54 -21.89 8.55
CA VAL A 256 1.56 -22.13 7.09
C VAL A 256 2.44 -21.13 6.31
N ASN A 257 2.70 -19.93 6.86
CA ASN A 257 3.56 -18.93 6.22
C ASN A 257 5.04 -19.33 6.23
N ALA A 258 5.42 -20.35 7.01
CA ALA A 258 6.77 -20.90 6.96
C ALA A 258 7.10 -21.44 5.57
N GLU A 259 6.13 -22.00 4.85
CA GLU A 259 6.37 -22.54 3.51
C GLU A 259 6.84 -21.46 2.54
N ILE A 260 6.18 -20.30 2.53
CA ILE A 260 6.59 -19.16 1.69
C ILE A 260 8.03 -18.74 2.02
N LEU A 261 8.38 -18.66 3.31
CA LEU A 261 9.74 -18.30 3.72
C LEU A 261 10.78 -19.34 3.29
N ILE A 262 10.45 -20.63 3.38
CA ILE A 262 11.33 -21.72 2.97
C ILE A 262 11.50 -21.70 1.45
N ASP A 263 10.41 -21.64 0.69
CA ASP A 263 10.44 -21.58 -0.78
C ASP A 263 11.25 -20.39 -1.27
N HIS A 264 11.00 -19.19 -0.74
CA HIS A 264 11.73 -17.97 -1.08
C HIS A 264 13.21 -18.05 -0.68
N ALA A 265 13.55 -18.73 0.42
CA ALA A 265 14.95 -18.99 0.78
C ALA A 265 15.67 -19.86 -0.25
N TRP A 266 14.96 -20.74 -0.96
CA TRP A 266 15.48 -21.53 -2.08
C TRP A 266 15.32 -20.87 -3.45
N GLY A 267 14.67 -19.71 -3.53
CA GLY A 267 14.38 -18.98 -4.77
C GLY A 267 13.18 -19.53 -5.54
N TYR A 268 12.33 -20.33 -4.90
CA TYR A 268 11.14 -20.92 -5.50
C TYR A 268 9.91 -20.03 -5.27
N GLU A 269 9.09 -19.88 -6.30
CA GLU A 269 7.76 -19.28 -6.21
C GLU A 269 6.86 -19.94 -7.26
N PRO A 270 5.91 -20.80 -6.85
CA PRO A 270 5.05 -21.51 -7.78
C PRO A 270 3.95 -20.63 -8.38
N CYS A 271 3.55 -19.54 -7.72
CA CYS A 271 2.45 -18.69 -8.13
C CYS A 271 2.74 -18.01 -9.48
N THR A 272 1.77 -18.07 -10.39
CA THR A 272 1.82 -17.41 -11.70
C THR A 272 0.86 -16.22 -11.78
N ILE A 273 1.05 -15.37 -12.79
CA ILE A 273 0.08 -14.30 -13.08
C ILE A 273 -1.31 -14.88 -13.37
N ALA A 274 -1.39 -16.03 -14.06
CA ALA A 274 -2.66 -16.72 -14.29
C ALA A 274 -3.34 -17.16 -12.98
N ASP A 275 -2.56 -17.66 -12.00
CA ASP A 275 -3.09 -18.01 -10.68
C ASP A 275 -3.63 -16.79 -9.93
N ILE A 276 -2.91 -15.66 -9.99
CA ILE A 276 -3.35 -14.39 -9.41
C ILE A 276 -4.68 -13.96 -10.02
N LYS A 277 -4.82 -14.03 -11.34
CA LYS A 277 -6.05 -13.63 -12.07
C LYS A 277 -7.23 -14.58 -11.80
N LYS A 278 -6.95 -15.86 -11.55
CA LYS A 278 -7.97 -16.87 -11.21
C LYS A 278 -8.40 -16.79 -9.74
N SER A 279 -7.50 -16.33 -8.86
CA SER A 279 -7.74 -16.26 -7.43
C SER A 279 -8.95 -15.38 -7.10
N LYS A 280 -9.81 -15.90 -6.22
CA LYS A 280 -10.92 -15.14 -5.63
C LYS A 280 -10.74 -15.16 -4.11
N PRO A 281 -10.78 -14.01 -3.44
CA PRO A 281 -10.67 -13.96 -1.99
C PRO A 281 -11.87 -14.69 -1.38
N ARG A 282 -11.63 -15.50 -0.34
CA ARG A 282 -12.70 -16.21 0.38
C ARG A 282 -13.70 -15.24 0.99
N ASN A 283 -13.19 -14.16 1.59
CA ASN A 283 -13.98 -13.09 2.18
C ASN A 283 -13.53 -11.77 1.56
N ARG A 284 -14.49 -10.90 1.22
CA ARG A 284 -14.24 -9.55 0.70
C ARG A 284 -14.49 -8.53 1.81
N SER A 285 -13.73 -7.46 1.82
CA SER A 285 -13.97 -6.31 2.68
C SER A 285 -13.69 -5.02 1.91
N THR A 286 -14.32 -3.95 2.37
CA THR A 286 -14.08 -2.59 1.90
C THR A 286 -14.13 -1.68 3.11
N GLY A 287 -13.37 -0.61 3.08
CA GLY A 287 -13.30 0.25 4.25
C GLY A 287 -12.52 1.51 3.98
N GLU A 288 -12.52 2.34 5.01
CA GLU A 288 -11.88 3.63 5.00
C GLU A 288 -11.02 3.76 6.25
N GLY A 289 -9.82 4.27 6.04
CA GLY A 289 -8.89 4.61 7.11
C GLY A 289 -8.55 6.09 7.02
N GLN A 290 -8.43 6.74 8.17
CA GLN A 290 -7.98 8.11 8.25
C GLN A 290 -7.12 8.38 9.49
N VAL A 291 -6.08 9.18 9.28
CA VAL A 291 -5.26 9.76 10.34
C VAL A 291 -5.66 11.22 10.45
N LEU A 292 -6.12 11.60 11.63
CA LEU A 292 -6.61 12.95 11.92
C LEU A 292 -5.42 13.93 11.99
N GLN A 293 -5.67 15.20 11.68
CA GLN A 293 -4.61 16.22 11.61
C GLN A 293 -4.08 16.55 13.00
N ASP A 294 -4.96 16.58 13.99
CA ASP A 294 -4.75 16.86 15.41
C ASP A 294 -5.48 15.81 16.28
N PRO A 295 -5.25 15.77 17.59
CA PRO A 295 -5.96 14.89 18.52
C PRO A 295 -7.44 15.29 18.65
N TYR A 296 -8.35 14.41 18.23
CA TYR A 296 -9.79 14.69 18.27
C TYR A 296 -10.42 14.23 19.60
N PRO A 297 -11.20 15.09 20.28
CA PRO A 297 -12.06 14.67 21.38
C PRO A 297 -13.11 13.65 20.93
N PHE A 298 -13.71 12.95 21.89
CA PHE A 298 -14.70 11.89 21.67
C PHE A 298 -15.82 12.30 20.70
N ASP A 299 -16.46 13.45 20.90
CA ASP A 299 -17.60 13.89 20.07
C ASP A 299 -17.19 14.20 18.63
N LYS A 300 -16.03 14.85 18.44
CA LYS A 300 -15.50 15.12 17.09
C LYS A 300 -15.12 13.81 16.40
N ALA A 301 -14.47 12.88 17.09
CA ALA A 301 -14.15 11.56 16.54
C ALA A 301 -15.42 10.77 16.18
N ARG A 302 -16.46 10.86 17.01
CA ARG A 302 -17.77 10.22 16.78
C ARG A 302 -18.46 10.78 15.53
N LEU A 303 -18.40 12.10 15.32
CA LEU A 303 -18.87 12.75 14.10
C LEU A 303 -18.15 12.18 12.87
N VAL A 304 -16.83 12.11 12.91
CA VAL A 304 -16.03 11.57 11.80
C VAL A 304 -16.34 10.10 11.51
N VAL A 305 -16.54 9.27 12.54
CA VAL A 305 -16.95 7.87 12.30
C VAL A 305 -18.32 7.80 11.62
N ARG A 306 -19.25 8.71 11.93
CA ARG A 306 -20.54 8.79 11.23
C ARG A 306 -20.38 9.16 9.76
N GLU A 307 -19.48 10.10 9.43
CA GLU A 307 -19.11 10.43 8.05
C GLU A 307 -18.54 9.21 7.30
N MET A 308 -17.69 8.42 7.96
CA MET A 308 -17.10 7.21 7.38
C MET A 308 -18.16 6.14 7.08
N VAL A 309 -19.20 6.00 7.94
CA VAL A 309 -20.31 5.08 7.66
C VAL A 309 -21.01 5.46 6.36
N ASP A 310 -21.25 6.74 6.13
CA ASP A 310 -21.90 7.23 4.92
C ASP A 310 -21.08 6.93 3.67
N THR A 311 -19.76 7.15 3.76
CA THR A 311 -18.84 6.88 2.65
C THR A 311 -18.76 5.38 2.35
N VAL A 312 -18.67 4.52 3.37
CA VAL A 312 -18.67 3.06 3.21
C VAL A 312 -20.00 2.58 2.63
N SER A 313 -21.14 3.07 3.14
CA SER A 313 -22.48 2.72 2.63
C SER A 313 -22.64 3.11 1.15
N MET A 314 -22.22 4.33 0.78
CA MET A 314 -22.25 4.77 -0.61
C MET A 314 -21.35 3.91 -1.51
N THR A 315 -20.20 3.47 -1.01
CA THR A 315 -19.31 2.56 -1.73
C THR A 315 -19.96 1.20 -1.96
N LEU A 316 -20.62 0.63 -0.93
CA LEU A 316 -21.36 -0.63 -1.07
C LEU A 316 -22.46 -0.50 -2.14
N ILE A 317 -23.26 0.57 -2.09
CA ILE A 317 -24.34 0.82 -3.07
C ILE A 317 -23.78 1.05 -4.48
N ALA A 318 -22.65 1.75 -4.61
CA ALA A 318 -22.01 2.03 -5.89
C ALA A 318 -21.61 0.76 -6.66
N HIS A 319 -21.29 -0.30 -5.92
CA HIS A 319 -20.83 -1.59 -6.43
C HIS A 319 -21.88 -2.70 -6.31
N ASP A 320 -23.12 -2.35 -5.94
CA ASP A 320 -24.22 -3.29 -5.67
C ASP A 320 -23.80 -4.42 -4.71
N LEU A 321 -23.21 -4.03 -3.57
CA LEU A 321 -22.72 -4.91 -2.51
C LEU A 321 -23.48 -4.69 -1.20
N VAL A 322 -23.47 -5.71 -0.34
CA VAL A 322 -24.06 -5.71 1.02
C VAL A 322 -23.11 -6.34 2.03
N THR A 323 -23.25 -5.97 3.30
CA THR A 323 -22.43 -6.48 4.42
C THR A 323 -23.31 -6.89 5.59
N ASN A 324 -22.83 -7.83 6.41
CA ASN A 324 -23.46 -8.23 7.67
C ASN A 324 -22.66 -7.76 8.91
N ALA A 325 -21.51 -7.12 8.73
CA ALA A 325 -20.61 -6.80 9.83
C ALA A 325 -19.75 -5.56 9.56
N MET A 326 -19.67 -4.68 10.57
CA MET A 326 -18.83 -3.48 10.55
C MET A 326 -17.74 -3.59 11.61
N VAL A 327 -16.49 -3.40 11.21
CA VAL A 327 -15.32 -3.44 12.10
C VAL A 327 -14.79 -2.04 12.27
N LEU A 328 -14.68 -1.60 13.53
CA LEU A 328 -14.14 -0.29 13.89
C LEU A 328 -12.85 -0.47 14.68
N THR A 329 -11.80 0.25 14.25
CA THR A 329 -10.55 0.37 15.00
C THR A 329 -10.24 1.83 15.24
N VAL A 330 -10.05 2.20 16.50
CA VAL A 330 -9.76 3.56 16.97
C VAL A 330 -8.38 3.59 17.61
N GLY A 331 -7.46 4.32 16.99
CA GLY A 331 -6.13 4.59 17.55
C GLY A 331 -6.14 5.90 18.30
N TYR A 332 -5.82 5.85 19.60
CA TYR A 332 -5.71 7.02 20.46
C TYR A 332 -4.45 7.83 20.17
N ASP A 333 -4.47 9.12 20.50
CA ASP A 333 -3.30 9.97 20.41
C ASP A 333 -2.32 9.70 21.56
N ARG A 334 -1.04 10.00 21.32
CA ARG A 334 0.04 9.88 22.31
C ARG A 334 -0.12 10.86 23.45
N GLU A 335 -0.73 12.02 23.21
CA GLU A 335 -0.90 13.03 24.25
C GLU A 335 -1.66 12.51 25.48
N ASN A 336 -2.47 11.46 25.33
CA ASN A 336 -3.14 10.80 26.44
C ASN A 336 -2.16 10.17 27.44
N VAL A 337 -1.02 9.68 26.95
CA VAL A 337 0.08 9.17 27.78
C VAL A 337 0.96 10.32 28.24
N ASP A 338 1.34 11.22 27.32
CA ASP A 338 2.25 12.34 27.64
C ASP A 338 1.68 13.27 28.73
N LYS A 339 0.35 13.48 28.75
CA LYS A 339 -0.35 14.29 29.76
C LYS A 339 -0.77 13.49 31.01
N GLY A 340 -0.44 12.20 31.08
CA GLY A 340 -0.81 11.33 32.21
C GLY A 340 -2.31 11.06 32.34
N ILE A 341 -3.10 11.20 31.25
CA ILE A 341 -4.55 10.98 31.25
C ILE A 341 -4.86 9.46 31.23
N TYR A 342 -4.02 8.68 30.55
CA TYR A 342 -4.20 7.24 30.38
C TYR A 342 -3.23 6.42 31.23
N HIS A 343 -3.77 5.53 32.07
CA HIS A 343 -3.01 4.62 32.94
C HIS A 343 -3.19 3.14 32.59
N GLY A 344 -3.80 2.84 31.44
CA GLY A 344 -4.08 1.46 31.02
C GLY A 344 -2.93 0.82 30.23
N VAL A 345 -3.26 -0.25 29.51
CA VAL A 345 -2.30 -1.00 28.67
C VAL A 345 -1.83 -0.14 27.50
N THR A 346 -0.52 0.01 27.36
CA THR A 346 0.10 0.75 26.26
C THR A 346 0.73 -0.17 25.23
N VAL A 347 0.90 0.33 24.01
CA VAL A 347 1.65 -0.33 22.93
C VAL A 347 2.67 0.65 22.35
N THR A 348 3.70 0.11 21.70
CA THR A 348 4.72 0.90 21.02
C THR A 348 4.31 1.10 19.55
N ASP A 349 4.29 2.35 19.09
CA ASP A 349 4.01 2.67 17.69
C ASP A 349 5.22 2.39 16.77
N PHE A 350 5.03 2.59 15.46
CA PHE A 350 6.09 2.40 14.46
C PHE A 350 7.35 3.25 14.72
N TYR A 351 7.22 4.36 15.43
CA TYR A 351 8.30 5.29 15.75
C TYR A 351 8.93 5.02 17.12
N GLY A 352 8.58 3.90 17.77
CA GLY A 352 9.11 3.56 19.09
C GLY A 352 8.44 4.31 20.24
N ARG A 353 7.30 4.98 20.01
CA ARG A 353 6.62 5.80 21.02
C ARG A 353 5.52 5.03 21.72
N THR A 354 5.40 5.23 23.02
CA THR A 354 4.32 4.65 23.83
C THR A 354 2.99 5.35 23.53
N ILE A 355 1.97 4.60 23.15
CA ILE A 355 0.61 5.08 22.93
C ILE A 355 -0.39 4.18 23.66
N PRO A 356 -1.62 4.65 23.96
CA PRO A 356 -2.66 3.79 24.50
C PRO A 356 -2.96 2.64 23.54
N LYS A 357 -3.31 1.46 24.07
CA LYS A 357 -3.77 0.34 23.24
C LYS A 357 -4.98 0.77 22.41
N PRO A 358 -4.97 0.58 21.08
CA PRO A 358 -6.12 0.91 20.24
C PRO A 358 -7.39 0.19 20.68
N ALA A 359 -8.53 0.88 20.60
CA ALA A 359 -9.83 0.24 20.72
C ALA A 359 -10.18 -0.45 19.41
N HIS A 360 -10.74 -1.65 19.51
CA HIS A 360 -11.13 -2.46 18.36
C HIS A 360 -12.40 -3.23 18.68
N GLY A 361 -13.32 -3.29 17.72
CA GLY A 361 -14.50 -4.12 17.88
C GLY A 361 -15.25 -4.33 16.57
N THR A 362 -16.18 -5.27 16.63
CA THR A 362 -17.05 -5.65 15.51
C THR A 362 -18.50 -5.44 15.93
N ALA A 363 -19.28 -4.80 15.06
CA ALA A 363 -20.73 -4.74 15.14
C ALA A 363 -21.29 -5.74 14.14
N SER A 364 -21.98 -6.76 14.64
CA SER A 364 -22.77 -7.66 13.80
C SER A 364 -24.12 -7.02 13.51
N ILE A 365 -24.51 -6.97 12.24
CA ILE A 365 -25.82 -6.50 11.79
C ILE A 365 -26.85 -7.63 11.86
N GLY A 366 -26.39 -8.89 11.76
CA GLY A 366 -27.24 -10.09 11.82
C GLY A 366 -27.82 -10.52 10.48
N TYR A 367 -27.90 -9.62 9.50
CA TYR A 367 -28.31 -9.90 8.12
C TYR A 367 -27.54 -9.00 7.15
N TYR A 368 -27.54 -9.37 5.87
CA TYR A 368 -26.85 -8.62 4.83
C TYR A 368 -27.65 -7.40 4.39
N THR A 369 -27.06 -6.21 4.54
CA THR A 369 -27.70 -4.95 4.16
C THR A 369 -26.71 -3.93 3.60
N SER A 370 -27.24 -2.99 2.82
CA SER A 370 -26.54 -1.76 2.41
C SER A 370 -27.17 -0.51 3.05
N SER A 371 -28.13 -0.68 3.96
CA SER A 371 -28.84 0.44 4.61
C SER A 371 -27.89 1.28 5.46
N GLN A 372 -27.79 2.55 5.07
CA GLN A 372 -26.97 3.55 5.74
C GLN A 372 -27.43 3.77 7.18
N SER A 373 -28.75 3.81 7.41
CA SER A 373 -29.33 4.01 8.74
C SER A 373 -29.05 2.84 9.69
N VAL A 374 -29.19 1.60 9.23
CA VAL A 374 -28.88 0.39 10.02
C VAL A 374 -27.39 0.33 10.36
N MET A 375 -26.51 0.56 9.38
CA MET A 375 -25.07 0.59 9.62
C MET A 375 -24.66 1.70 10.59
N ALA A 376 -25.27 2.89 10.47
CA ALA A 376 -24.98 4.01 11.36
C ALA A 376 -25.35 3.68 12.81
N ASP A 377 -26.54 3.12 13.04
CA ASP A 377 -26.96 2.72 14.39
C ASP A 377 -25.99 1.69 15.00
N ALA A 378 -25.65 0.64 14.24
CA ALA A 378 -24.75 -0.42 14.69
C ALA A 378 -23.34 0.11 15.02
N VAL A 379 -22.77 0.95 14.16
CA VAL A 379 -21.41 1.49 14.33
C VAL A 379 -21.36 2.55 15.43
N MET A 380 -22.39 3.40 15.58
CA MET A 380 -22.44 4.39 16.66
C MET A 380 -22.56 3.71 18.03
N LYS A 381 -23.41 2.68 18.16
CA LYS A 381 -23.49 1.86 19.38
C LYS A 381 -22.16 1.17 19.69
N LEU A 382 -21.46 0.68 18.67
CA LEU A 382 -20.13 0.10 18.83
C LEU A 382 -19.13 1.14 19.31
N PHE A 383 -19.09 2.34 18.71
CA PHE A 383 -18.21 3.43 19.09
C PHE A 383 -18.40 3.81 20.56
N ASP A 384 -19.65 4.06 20.96
CA ASP A 384 -20.01 4.46 22.32
C ASP A 384 -19.65 3.39 23.36
N ARG A 385 -19.58 2.12 22.95
CA ARG A 385 -19.20 0.99 23.81
C ARG A 385 -17.68 0.82 23.95
N ILE A 386 -16.90 1.03 22.89
CA ILE A 386 -15.47 0.66 22.86
C ILE A 386 -14.51 1.83 23.03
N VAL A 387 -14.98 3.07 22.80
CA VAL A 387 -14.14 4.27 22.85
C VAL A 387 -14.30 4.95 24.21
N ASP A 388 -13.18 5.28 24.84
CA ASP A 388 -13.18 6.01 26.11
C ASP A 388 -13.46 7.52 25.86
N PRO A 389 -14.52 8.10 26.44
CA PRO A 389 -14.85 9.51 26.28
C PRO A 389 -13.77 10.50 26.75
N LYS A 390 -12.85 10.07 27.62
CA LYS A 390 -11.77 10.91 28.15
C LYS A 390 -10.55 11.00 27.25
N LEU A 391 -10.43 10.09 26.28
CA LEU A 391 -9.22 9.95 25.46
C LEU A 391 -9.40 10.64 24.11
N THR A 392 -8.33 11.29 23.65
CA THR A 392 -8.29 11.87 22.31
C THR A 392 -7.87 10.84 21.26
N VAL A 393 -8.48 10.94 20.08
CA VAL A 393 -8.33 10.00 18.97
C VAL A 393 -7.40 10.59 17.90
N ARG A 394 -6.55 9.73 17.31
CA ARG A 394 -5.63 10.10 16.23
C ARG A 394 -5.86 9.35 14.92
N ARG A 395 -6.44 8.15 14.98
CA ARG A 395 -6.66 7.30 13.81
C ARG A 395 -8.01 6.59 13.90
N LEU A 396 -8.72 6.54 12.79
CA LEU A 396 -9.99 5.84 12.66
C LEU A 396 -9.91 4.91 11.45
N ASN A 397 -10.31 3.66 11.61
CA ASN A 397 -10.49 2.72 10.51
C ASN A 397 -11.86 2.06 10.64
N LEU A 398 -12.67 2.16 9.60
CA LEU A 398 -13.99 1.53 9.51
C LEU A 398 -14.01 0.59 8.31
N VAL A 399 -14.42 -0.65 8.52
CA VAL A 399 -14.42 -1.69 7.48
C VAL A 399 -15.76 -2.39 7.47
N ALA A 400 -16.41 -2.43 6.31
CA ALA A 400 -17.45 -3.42 6.03
C ALA A 400 -16.76 -4.75 5.75
N ALA A 401 -17.00 -5.73 6.60
CA ALA A 401 -16.44 -7.07 6.49
C ALA A 401 -17.46 -8.00 5.81
N ASP A 402 -16.98 -9.15 5.34
CA ASP A 402 -17.83 -10.22 4.78
C ASP A 402 -18.82 -9.68 3.74
N ILE A 403 -18.29 -9.05 2.69
CA ILE A 403 -19.11 -8.39 1.67
C ILE A 403 -19.51 -9.37 0.58
N VAL A 404 -20.79 -9.36 0.22
CA VAL A 404 -21.37 -10.17 -0.86
C VAL A 404 -22.17 -9.31 -1.83
N ASP A 405 -22.55 -9.89 -2.97
CA ASP A 405 -23.39 -9.21 -3.96
C ASP A 405 -24.81 -8.95 -3.40
N ALA A 406 -25.40 -7.81 -3.78
CA ALA A 406 -26.70 -7.36 -3.29
C ALA A 406 -27.88 -8.31 -3.59
N SER A 407 -27.69 -9.33 -4.43
CA SER A 407 -28.66 -10.43 -4.57
C SER A 407 -28.89 -11.22 -3.28
N HIS A 408 -27.97 -11.12 -2.32
CA HIS A 408 -28.07 -11.73 -0.99
C HIS A 408 -28.60 -10.75 0.06
N GLU A 409 -29.11 -9.58 -0.34
CA GLU A 409 -29.73 -8.64 0.58
C GLU A 409 -30.93 -9.30 1.28
N GLN A 410 -30.97 -9.19 2.60
CA GLN A 410 -31.99 -9.80 3.43
C GLN A 410 -32.68 -8.73 4.26
N TYR A 411 -33.95 -8.95 4.54
CA TYR A 411 -34.73 -8.15 5.47
C TYR A 411 -35.04 -8.98 6.70
N ASP A 412 -34.86 -8.41 7.89
CA ASP A 412 -35.40 -8.99 9.12
C ASP A 412 -36.93 -8.77 9.19
N LEU A 413 -37.62 -9.57 10.02
CA LEU A 413 -39.07 -9.56 10.20
C LEU A 413 -39.62 -8.18 10.59
N PHE A 414 -38.82 -7.36 11.27
CA PHE A 414 -39.20 -6.01 11.72
C PHE A 414 -38.76 -4.89 10.76
N THR A 415 -38.26 -5.25 9.58
CA THR A 415 -37.75 -4.27 8.62
C THR A 415 -38.88 -3.56 7.90
N ASP A 416 -38.88 -2.22 7.99
CA ASP A 416 -39.70 -1.38 7.12
C ASP A 416 -39.09 -1.35 5.70
N VAL A 417 -39.56 -2.28 4.86
CA VAL A 417 -39.08 -2.46 3.48
C VAL A 417 -39.28 -1.18 2.66
N GLN A 418 -40.40 -0.49 2.81
CA GLN A 418 -40.68 0.74 2.06
C GLN A 418 -39.67 1.84 2.40
N LYS A 419 -39.35 1.99 3.70
CA LYS A 419 -38.34 2.95 4.16
C LYS A 419 -36.95 2.62 3.64
N GLN A 420 -36.54 1.35 3.65
CA GLN A 420 -35.23 0.94 3.13
C GLN A 420 -35.12 1.11 1.61
N GLU A 421 -36.17 0.77 0.86
CA GLU A 421 -36.20 1.03 -0.58
C GLU A 421 -36.11 2.52 -0.91
N LYS A 422 -36.82 3.35 -0.15
CA LYS A 422 -36.77 4.82 -0.30
C LYS A 422 -35.38 5.35 -0.01
N GLU A 423 -34.71 4.86 1.04
CA GLU A 423 -33.32 5.19 1.37
C GLU A 423 -32.38 4.78 0.23
N LYS A 424 -32.50 3.55 -0.28
CA LYS A 424 -31.66 3.05 -1.38
C LYS A 424 -31.85 3.89 -2.65
N LYS A 425 -33.09 4.23 -3.01
CA LYS A 425 -33.39 5.11 -4.16
C LYS A 425 -32.78 6.51 -3.97
N ARG A 426 -32.88 7.08 -2.76
CA ARG A 426 -32.25 8.37 -2.42
C ARG A 426 -30.74 8.32 -2.58
N LEU A 427 -30.07 7.31 -2.02
CA LEU A 427 -28.62 7.16 -2.09
C LEU A 427 -28.13 6.93 -3.53
N LYS A 428 -28.87 6.14 -4.34
CA LYS A 428 -28.58 6.00 -5.78
C LYS A 428 -28.70 7.33 -6.51
N ALA A 429 -29.71 8.14 -6.21
CA ALA A 429 -29.84 9.49 -6.80
C ALA A 429 -28.69 10.42 -6.39
N GLU A 430 -28.33 10.44 -5.10
CA GLU A 430 -27.18 11.19 -4.58
C GLU A 430 -25.88 10.78 -5.28
N LEU A 431 -25.69 9.48 -5.49
CA LEU A 431 -24.51 8.93 -6.17
C LEU A 431 -24.41 9.40 -7.62
N LEU A 432 -25.53 9.48 -8.34
CA LEU A 432 -25.58 10.01 -9.71
C LEU A 432 -25.20 11.50 -9.75
N ILE A 433 -25.69 12.29 -8.79
CA ILE A 433 -25.35 13.72 -8.67
C ILE A 433 -23.85 13.86 -8.38
N LYS A 434 -23.32 13.11 -7.40
CA LYS A 434 -21.91 13.13 -7.04
C LYS A 434 -20.98 12.68 -8.19
N LYS A 435 -21.40 11.71 -9.00
CA LYS A 435 -20.67 11.28 -10.21
C LYS A 435 -20.61 12.38 -11.27
N ARG A 436 -21.69 13.15 -11.45
CA ARG A 436 -21.79 14.18 -12.49
C ARG A 436 -21.18 15.53 -12.10
N PHE A 437 -21.39 15.96 -10.87
CA PHE A 437 -21.05 17.31 -10.39
C PHE A 437 -19.91 17.33 -9.36
N GLY A 438 -19.36 16.17 -9.01
CA GLY A 438 -18.29 16.02 -8.03
C GLY A 438 -18.80 15.62 -6.63
N LYS A 439 -17.91 15.04 -5.82
CA LYS A 439 -18.27 14.45 -4.51
C LYS A 439 -18.83 15.47 -3.50
N ASN A 440 -18.48 16.75 -3.63
CA ASN A 440 -18.97 17.85 -2.78
C ASN A 440 -20.23 18.54 -3.33
N ALA A 441 -20.85 18.04 -4.41
CA ALA A 441 -22.07 18.64 -4.96
C ALA A 441 -23.27 18.58 -4.00
N ILE A 442 -23.35 17.52 -3.19
CA ILE A 442 -24.31 17.35 -2.11
C ILE A 442 -23.57 16.79 -0.90
N VAL A 443 -23.74 17.43 0.25
CA VAL A 443 -23.20 17.03 1.54
C VAL A 443 -24.29 17.08 2.60
N LYS A 444 -24.14 16.34 3.69
CA LYS A 444 -25.08 16.39 4.81
C LYS A 444 -24.74 17.58 5.70
N GLY A 445 -25.73 18.09 6.42
CA GLY A 445 -25.50 19.19 7.36
C GLY A 445 -24.47 18.89 8.45
N MET A 446 -24.27 17.60 8.79
CA MET A 446 -23.23 17.18 9.72
C MET A 446 -21.81 17.36 9.16
N ASP A 447 -21.64 17.29 7.84
CA ASP A 447 -20.35 17.44 7.15
C ASP A 447 -19.85 18.91 7.16
N LEU A 448 -20.72 19.84 7.59
CA LEU A 448 -20.43 21.26 7.75
C LEU A 448 -20.10 21.64 9.21
N GLN A 449 -20.18 20.69 10.14
CA GLN A 449 -19.88 20.94 11.55
C GLN A 449 -18.37 21.06 11.78
N GLU A 450 -17.98 21.77 12.84
CA GLU A 450 -16.58 21.90 13.21
C GLU A 450 -15.98 20.52 13.59
N GLY A 451 -14.90 20.13 12.90
CA GLY A 451 -14.28 18.81 13.05
C GLY A 451 -14.80 17.75 12.08
N ALA A 452 -15.75 18.08 11.21
CA ALA A 452 -16.09 17.24 10.06
C ALA A 452 -14.93 17.16 9.06
N THR A 453 -14.81 16.05 8.35
CA THR A 453 -13.70 15.76 7.42
C THR A 453 -14.14 15.46 6.00
N THR A 454 -15.43 15.16 5.77
CA THR A 454 -15.95 14.67 4.47
C THR A 454 -15.60 15.60 3.31
N ILE A 455 -15.75 16.92 3.48
CA ILE A 455 -15.53 17.90 2.41
C ILE A 455 -14.07 17.89 1.94
N GLU A 456 -13.12 17.87 2.88
CA GLU A 456 -11.68 17.78 2.58
C GLU A 456 -11.37 16.43 1.91
N ARG A 457 -11.89 15.33 2.47
CA ARG A 457 -11.65 13.96 1.97
C ARG A 457 -12.21 13.74 0.57
N ASN A 458 -13.32 14.38 0.23
CA ASN A 458 -13.90 14.33 -1.10
C ASN A 458 -12.98 14.93 -2.17
N GLY A 459 -12.09 15.85 -1.80
CA GLY A 459 -11.03 16.41 -2.64
C GLY A 459 -9.73 15.58 -2.66
N GLN A 460 -9.74 14.36 -2.10
CA GLN A 460 -8.57 13.50 -1.99
C GLN A 460 -8.73 12.17 -2.74
N ILE A 461 -7.59 11.61 -3.19
CA ILE A 461 -7.43 10.25 -3.71
C ILE A 461 -6.34 9.58 -2.88
N GLY A 462 -6.63 8.42 -2.27
CA GLY A 462 -5.68 7.73 -1.39
C GLY A 462 -5.25 8.53 -0.15
N GLY A 463 -6.05 9.51 0.29
CA GLY A 463 -5.75 10.38 1.44
C GLY A 463 -4.83 11.56 1.14
N HIS A 464 -4.56 11.83 -0.15
CA HIS A 464 -3.79 12.97 -0.63
C HIS A 464 -4.58 13.76 -1.66
N ARG A 465 -4.23 15.02 -1.87
CA ARG A 465 -4.93 15.92 -2.80
C ARG A 465 -5.10 15.27 -4.19
N ALA A 466 -6.34 15.26 -4.67
CA ALA A 466 -6.73 14.70 -5.96
C ALA A 466 -6.06 15.43 -7.13
#